data_AF-A0A1R0URC6-F1
#
_entry.id   AF-A0A1R0URC6-F1
#
_cell.length_a   1.000
_cell.length_b   1.000
_cell.length_c   1.000
_cell.angle_alpha   90.00
_cell.angle_beta   90.00
_cell.angle_gamma   90.00
#
_symmetry.space_group_name_H-M   'P 1'
#
loop_
_entity.id
_entity.type
_entity.pdbx_description
1 polymer ?
#
loop_
_entity_poly.entity_id
_entity_poly.type
_entity_poly.pdbx_seq_one_letter_code
_entity_poly.pdbx_strand_id
1 'polypeptide(L)'
;MNPVMKLFAVGDLELYHVSPPLHGYHVVAASQQLWAMRMQLRHPDGRLEPPEADDPVSTELYGVAGEGLQIDSTEKLPGSADGRNVARTLAAIGYTII
;
A
#
# COMPACT_ATOMS: atom_id res chain seq x y z
N MET A 1 13.62 -17.64 -22.71
CA MET A 1 13.11 -16.26 -22.75
C MET A 1 11.95 -16.22 -21.77
N ASN A 2 12.22 -15.85 -20.51
CA ASN A 2 11.18 -15.84 -19.47
C ASN A 2 10.26 -14.66 -19.74
N PRO A 3 8.92 -14.84 -19.81
CA PRO A 3 8.02 -13.71 -19.80
C PRO A 3 8.29 -12.96 -18.50
N VAL A 4 8.71 -11.71 -18.59
CA VAL A 4 8.71 -10.81 -17.44
C VAL A 4 7.26 -10.77 -16.99
N MET A 5 6.97 -11.49 -15.89
CA MET A 5 5.65 -11.49 -15.27
C MET A 5 5.39 -10.04 -14.87
N LYS A 6 4.62 -9.33 -15.69
CA LYS A 6 4.27 -7.95 -15.42
C LYS A 6 3.27 -8.00 -14.27
N LEU A 7 3.79 -7.86 -13.05
CA LEU A 7 3.01 -7.95 -11.82
C LEU A 7 1.92 -6.86 -11.74
N PHE A 8 2.05 -5.80 -12.54
CA PHE A 8 1.14 -4.64 -12.54
C PHE A 8 0.82 -4.20 -13.97
N ALA A 9 -0.44 -3.85 -14.24
CA ALA A 9 -0.81 -3.18 -15.48
C ALA A 9 -0.38 -1.70 -15.43
N VAL A 10 -0.32 -1.06 -16.60
CA VAL A 10 -0.03 0.37 -16.70
C VAL A 10 -1.22 1.13 -16.10
N GLY A 11 -0.99 1.91 -15.04
CA GLY A 11 -2.04 2.64 -14.31
C GLY A 11 -2.42 2.05 -12.96
N ASP A 12 -1.90 0.87 -12.60
CA ASP A 12 -2.21 0.21 -11.31
C ASP A 12 -1.37 0.72 -10.13
N LEU A 13 -0.36 1.57 -10.41
CA LEU A 13 0.63 2.01 -9.44
C LEU A 13 0.67 3.54 -9.36
N GLU A 14 0.48 4.04 -8.16
CA GLU A 14 0.63 5.45 -7.82
C GLU A 14 1.92 5.66 -7.00
N LEU A 15 2.60 6.79 -7.22
CA LEU A 15 3.85 7.11 -6.54
C LEU A 15 3.62 8.14 -5.44
N TYR A 16 4.20 7.88 -4.27
CA TYR A 16 4.07 8.71 -3.08
C TYR A 16 5.44 9.05 -2.53
N HIS A 17 5.68 10.34 -2.27
CA HIS A 17 6.83 10.78 -1.51
C HIS A 17 6.49 10.72 -0.01
N VAL A 18 7.37 10.14 0.80
CA VAL A 18 7.09 9.85 2.21
C VAL A 18 8.19 10.37 3.14
N SER A 19 7.81 10.75 4.35
CA SER A 19 8.72 11.11 5.43
C SER A 19 8.23 10.57 6.78
N PRO A 20 9.12 9.98 7.62
CA PRO A 20 10.53 9.65 7.32
C PRO A 20 10.68 8.65 6.15
N PRO A 21 11.88 8.28 5.68
CA PRO A 21 12.03 7.31 4.59
C PRO A 21 11.57 5.90 5.02
N LEU A 22 10.69 5.26 4.24
CA LEU A 22 10.19 3.92 4.56
C LEU A 22 11.23 2.88 4.13
N HIS A 23 11.89 2.23 5.09
CA HIS A 23 12.99 1.29 4.82
C HIS A 23 14.11 1.90 3.94
N GLY A 24 14.35 3.20 4.09
CA GLY A 24 15.35 3.94 3.30
C GLY A 24 14.83 4.49 1.97
N TYR A 25 13.60 4.17 1.57
CA TYR A 25 12.97 4.72 0.36
C TYR A 25 12.21 6.01 0.68
N HIS A 26 12.53 7.09 -0.03
CA HIS A 26 11.79 8.34 0.01
C HIS A 26 10.55 8.31 -0.88
N VAL A 27 10.58 7.52 -1.95
CA VAL A 27 9.46 7.33 -2.86
C VAL A 27 9.00 5.88 -2.79
N VAL A 28 7.70 5.69 -2.61
CA VAL A 28 7.06 4.37 -2.59
C VAL A 28 6.02 4.29 -3.69
N ALA A 29 5.93 3.14 -4.33
CA ALA A 29 4.85 2.83 -5.27
C ALA A 29 3.77 2.05 -4.52
N ALA A 30 2.52 2.46 -4.67
CA ALA A 30 1.37 1.79 -4.08
C ALA A 30 0.49 1.18 -5.17
N SER A 31 0.21 -0.12 -5.04
CA SER A 31 -0.78 -0.82 -5.84
C SER A 31 -2.05 -1.00 -5.03
N GLN A 32 -3.18 -0.65 -5.63
CA GLN A 32 -4.49 -0.69 -4.99
C GLN A 32 -5.40 -1.70 -5.70
N GLN A 33 -5.77 -2.78 -5.02
CA GLN A 33 -6.73 -3.75 -5.54
C GLN A 33 -8.10 -3.58 -4.89
N LEU A 34 -9.09 -3.20 -5.69
CA LEU A 34 -10.48 -3.15 -5.26
C LEU A 34 -10.99 -4.55 -4.85
N TRP A 35 -11.97 -4.60 -3.93
CA TRP A 35 -12.65 -5.82 -3.46
C TRP A 35 -11.82 -6.74 -2.55
N ALA A 36 -10.78 -6.20 -1.90
CA ALA A 36 -10.03 -6.95 -0.89
C ALA A 36 -10.93 -7.40 0.28
N MET A 37 -10.67 -8.60 0.79
CA MET A 37 -11.47 -9.20 1.87
C MET A 37 -11.36 -8.36 3.14
N ARG A 38 -12.49 -7.85 3.65
CA ARG A 38 -12.52 -6.94 4.80
C ARG A 38 -12.50 -7.71 6.12
N MET A 39 -11.50 -7.46 6.97
CA MET A 39 -11.56 -7.89 8.37
C MET A 39 -12.44 -6.90 9.17
N GLN A 40 -13.58 -7.37 9.67
CA GLN A 40 -14.43 -6.59 10.57
C GLN A 40 -13.92 -6.69 12.01
N LEU A 41 -13.53 -5.55 12.60
CA LEU A 41 -13.21 -5.49 14.03
C LEU A 41 -14.51 -5.53 14.84
N ARG A 42 -14.61 -6.52 15.73
CA ARG A 42 -15.66 -6.59 16.75
C ARG A 42 -15.07 -6.23 18.10
N HIS A 43 -15.64 -5.23 18.76
CA HIS A 43 -15.28 -4.86 20.12
C HIS A 43 -15.78 -5.90 21.14
N PRO A 44 -15.19 -5.96 22.35
CA PRO A 44 -15.63 -6.86 23.41
C PRO A 44 -17.11 -6.70 23.82
N ASP A 45 -17.69 -5.52 23.59
CA ASP A 45 -19.11 -5.21 23.83
C ASP A 45 -20.04 -5.66 22.68
N GLY A 46 -19.49 -6.31 21.65
CA GLY A 46 -20.23 -6.79 20.49
C GLY A 46 -20.44 -5.74 19.39
N ARG A 47 -20.00 -4.49 19.59
CA ARG A 47 -20.08 -3.44 18.59
C ARG A 47 -19.13 -3.73 17.43
N LEU A 48 -19.63 -3.62 16.21
CA LEU A 48 -18.79 -3.64 15.01
C LEU A 48 -18.33 -2.22 14.71
N GLU A 49 -17.03 -2.04 14.41
CA GLU A 49 -16.58 -0.77 13.82
C GLU A 49 -17.28 -0.58 12.46
N PRO A 50 -17.91 0.58 12.22
CA PRO A 50 -18.59 0.84 10.96
C PRO A 50 -17.58 0.84 9.80
N PRO A 51 -18.02 0.42 8.60
CA PRO A 51 -17.15 0.50 7.45
C PRO A 51 -16.89 1.97 7.06
N GLU A 52 -15.63 2.39 7.04
CA GLU A 52 -15.27 3.67 6.43
C GLU A 52 -15.44 3.58 4.89
N ALA A 53 -15.89 4.70 4.29
CA ALA A 53 -16.43 4.75 2.93
C ALA A 53 -15.41 4.50 1.81
N ASP A 54 -14.11 4.65 2.09
CA ASP A 54 -13.02 4.53 1.10
C ASP A 54 -12.31 3.15 1.11
N ASP A 55 -12.87 2.16 1.82
CA ASP A 55 -12.23 0.86 2.06
C ASP A 55 -12.89 -0.29 1.26
N PRO A 56 -12.44 -0.54 0.01
CA PRO A 56 -12.20 -1.94 -0.33
C PRO A 56 -10.89 -2.10 -1.08
N VAL A 57 -9.78 -1.60 -0.53
CA VAL A 57 -8.49 -1.65 -1.21
C VAL A 57 -7.49 -2.50 -0.44
N SER A 58 -6.95 -3.55 -1.07
CA SER A 58 -5.67 -4.14 -0.64
C SER A 58 -4.59 -3.21 -1.16
N THR A 59 -3.83 -2.62 -0.24
CA THR A 59 -2.72 -1.73 -0.57
C THR A 59 -1.41 -2.49 -0.42
N GLU A 60 -0.67 -2.61 -1.51
CA GLU A 60 0.68 -3.15 -1.53
C GLU A 60 1.67 -2.02 -1.78
N LEU A 61 2.74 -1.96 -0.97
CA LEU A 61 3.77 -0.93 -1.07
C LEU A 61 5.09 -1.52 -1.58
N TYR A 62 5.75 -0.77 -2.46
CA TYR A 62 7.05 -1.13 -3.03
C TYR A 62 8.01 0.05 -2.96
N GLY A 63 9.31 -0.24 -2.77
CA GLY A 63 10.34 0.78 -2.84
C GLY A 63 10.55 1.26 -4.27
N VAL A 64 10.84 2.54 -4.45
CA VAL A 64 11.26 3.09 -5.74
C VAL A 64 12.67 3.63 -5.62
N ALA A 65 13.56 3.17 -6.49
CA ALA A 65 14.97 3.54 -6.51
C ALA A 65 15.46 3.77 -7.94
N GLY A 66 16.62 4.42 -8.04
CA GLY A 66 17.27 4.73 -9.31
C GLY A 66 16.68 5.94 -10.02
N GLU A 67 17.44 6.48 -10.99
CA GLU A 67 17.09 7.72 -11.70
C GLU A 67 15.87 7.58 -12.63
N GLY A 68 15.47 6.34 -12.92
CA GLY A 68 14.34 6.04 -13.81
C GLY A 68 13.05 5.66 -13.09
N LEU A 69 12.94 5.90 -11.77
CA LEU A 69 11.82 5.46 -10.93
C LEU A 69 11.57 3.95 -11.06
N GLN A 70 12.64 3.16 -10.96
CA GLN A 70 12.55 1.72 -11.00
C GLN A 70 11.88 1.21 -9.71
N ILE A 71 10.83 0.41 -9.87
CA ILE A 71 10.16 -0.25 -8.75
C ILE A 71 11.01 -1.44 -8.32
N ASP A 72 11.39 -1.44 -7.05
CA ASP A 72 11.99 -2.58 -6.40
C ASP A 72 10.88 -3.56 -6.01
N SER A 73 10.63 -4.54 -6.89
CA SER A 73 9.58 -5.55 -6.70
C SER A 73 10.06 -6.81 -6.00
N THR A 74 11.29 -6.80 -5.46
CA THR A 74 11.88 -7.99 -4.80
C THR A 74 11.18 -8.33 -3.48
N GLU A 75 10.72 -7.32 -2.75
CA GLU A 75 10.01 -7.48 -1.48
C GLU A 75 8.92 -6.40 -1.32
N LYS A 76 7.81 -6.76 -0.68
CA LYS A 76 6.77 -5.80 -0.28
C LYS A 76 7.27 -5.02 0.94
N LEU A 77 7.09 -3.70 0.91
CA LEU A 77 7.40 -2.88 2.07
C LEU A 77 6.38 -3.13 3.19
N PRO A 78 6.82 -3.02 4.46
CA PRO A 78 5.92 -3.12 5.59
C PRO A 78 4.90 -1.98 5.58
N GLY A 79 3.72 -2.28 6.12
CA GLY A 79 2.54 -1.42 5.99
C GLY A 79 1.55 -1.94 4.95
N SER A 80 2.00 -2.71 3.95
CA SER A 80 1.10 -3.39 3.00
C SER A 80 -0.02 -4.11 3.75
N ALA A 81 -1.28 -3.75 3.47
CA ALA A 81 -2.43 -4.14 4.28
C ALA A 81 -3.71 -4.26 3.47
N ASP A 82 -4.51 -5.25 3.83
CA ASP A 82 -5.86 -5.44 3.28
C ASP A 82 -6.87 -4.50 3.97
N GLY A 83 -7.69 -3.83 3.17
CA GLY A 83 -8.81 -3.02 3.65
C GLY A 83 -8.41 -1.64 4.18
N ARG A 84 -7.29 -1.08 3.71
CA ARG A 84 -6.86 0.30 4.02
C ARG A 84 -6.32 0.98 2.77
N ASN A 85 -6.67 2.24 2.55
CA ASN A 85 -6.05 3.08 1.51
C ASN A 85 -4.58 3.42 1.84
N VAL A 86 -3.85 4.00 0.87
CA VAL A 86 -2.41 4.30 0.99
C VAL A 86 -2.11 5.24 2.16
N ALA A 87 -2.88 6.31 2.31
CA ALA A 87 -2.68 7.31 3.35
C ALA A 87 -2.80 6.71 4.76
N ARG A 88 -3.86 5.92 5.02
CA ARG A 88 -4.05 5.26 6.32
C ARG A 88 -3.02 4.18 6.58
N THR A 89 -2.65 3.44 5.53
CA THR A 89 -1.59 2.44 5.58
C THR A 89 -0.28 3.06 6.07
N LEU A 90 0.16 4.16 5.45
CA LEU A 90 1.39 4.87 5.84
C LEU A 90 1.26 5.54 7.21
N ALA A 91 0.13 6.19 7.51
CA ALA A 91 -0.08 6.84 8.81
C ALA A 91 -0.06 5.84 9.98
N ALA A 92 -0.59 4.63 9.79
CA ALA A 92 -0.61 3.58 10.83
C ALA A 92 0.80 3.12 11.23
N ILE A 93 1.79 3.27 10.35
CA ILE A 93 3.20 2.97 10.64
C ILE A 93 4.04 4.22 10.91
N GLY A 94 3.41 5.39 11.07
CA GLY A 94 4.08 6.63 11.46
C GLY A 94 4.66 7.46 10.31
N TYR A 95 4.20 7.23 9.09
CA TYR A 95 4.68 7.89 7.88
C TYR A 95 3.67 8.90 7.34
N THR A 96 4.18 10.01 6.79
CA THR A 96 3.36 11.04 6.15
C THR A 96 3.70 11.15 4.68
N ILE A 97 2.67 11.29 3.84
CA ILE A 97 2.80 11.63 2.42
C ILE A 97 3.08 13.13 2.30
N ILE A 98 4.08 13.52 1.52
CA ILE A 98 4.48 14.93 1.27
C ILE A 98 4.17 15.33 -0.17
#